data_AF-A0A4Y8ZWN4-F1
#
_entry.id   AF-A0A4Y8ZWN4-F1
#
_cell.length_a   1.000
_cell.length_b   1.000
_cell.length_c   1.000
_cell.angle_alpha   90.00
_cell.angle_beta   90.00
_cell.angle_gamma   90.00
#
_symmetry.space_group_name_H-M   'P 1'
#
loop_
_entity.id
_entity.type
_entity.pdbx_description
1 polymer ?
#
loop_
_entity_poly.entity_id
_entity_poly.type
_entity_poly.pdbx_seq_one_letter_code
_entity_poly.pdbx_strand_id
1 'polypeptide(L)'
;MSRSARKTLALSWGALAVGGFAWFGWHELGSQLAFTRCGATGAVPLLLIALLALLLIGTGFALSWRVWRHGAPDGHRFAAMLGLGASGLFAFAIVLQLTGALLLPRCWG
;
A
#
# COMPACT_ATOMS: atom_id res chain seq x y z
N MET A 1 30.38 6.90 3.90
CA MET A 1 28.97 7.28 3.69
C MET A 1 28.61 8.52 4.51
N SER A 2 28.17 9.60 3.87
CA SER A 2 27.67 10.80 4.58
C SER A 2 26.40 10.46 5.37
N ARG A 3 26.11 11.21 6.45
CA ARG A 3 24.89 11.03 7.27
C ARG A 3 23.59 11.17 6.45
N SER A 4 23.62 11.93 5.36
CA SER A 4 22.47 12.14 4.47
C SER A 4 22.11 10.87 3.69
N ALA A 5 23.10 10.17 3.12
CA ALA A 5 22.89 8.94 2.34
C ALA A 5 22.23 7.81 3.17
N ARG A 6 22.64 7.67 4.45
CA ARG A 6 22.04 6.70 5.37
C ARG A 6 20.56 6.96 5.65
N LYS A 7 20.18 8.24 5.81
CA LYS A 7 18.77 8.62 6.05
C LYS A 7 17.89 8.33 4.84
N THR A 8 18.36 8.65 3.63
CA THR A 8 17.61 8.39 2.39
C THR A 8 17.38 6.90 2.14
N LEU A 9 18.41 6.09 2.40
CA LEU A 9 18.30 4.63 2.29
C LEU A 9 17.30 4.06 3.31
N ALA A 10 17.40 4.49 4.58
CA ALA A 10 16.46 4.07 5.62
C ALA A 10 15.02 4.49 5.32
N LEU A 11 14.80 5.68 4.77
CA LEU A 11 13.48 6.15 4.34
C LEU A 11 12.90 5.30 3.20
N SER A 12 13.74 4.88 2.25
CA SER A 12 13.30 4.05 1.11
C SER A 12 12.86 2.66 1.58
N TRP A 13 13.61 2.06 2.51
CA TRP A 13 13.23 0.79 3.13
C TRP A 13 12.02 0.92 4.06
N GLY A 14 11.92 2.02 4.79
CA GLY A 14 10.75 2.33 5.62
C GLY A 14 9.48 2.43 4.78
N ALA A 15 9.53 3.09 3.63
CA ALA A 15 8.40 3.19 2.70
C ALA A 15 7.94 1.82 2.19
N LEU A 16 8.88 0.93 1.85
CA LEU A 16 8.59 -0.47 1.48
C LEU A 16 7.91 -1.24 2.60
N ALA A 17 8.44 -1.15 3.82
CA ALA A 17 7.87 -1.81 4.98
C ALA A 17 6.44 -1.33 5.25
N VAL A 18 6.21 -0.01 5.24
CA VAL A 18 4.87 0.59 5.42
C VAL A 18 3.89 0.08 4.36
N GLY A 19 4.31 0.02 3.09
CA GLY A 19 3.48 -0.53 2.01
C GLY A 19 3.10 -2.00 2.24
N GLY A 20 4.06 -2.82 2.65
CA GLY A 20 3.83 -4.23 2.99
C GLY A 20 2.88 -4.41 4.18
N PHE A 21 3.06 -3.64 5.25
CA PHE A 21 2.16 -3.68 6.41
C PHE A 21 0.74 -3.19 6.07
N ALA A 22 0.62 -2.13 5.25
CA ALA A 22 -0.67 -1.63 4.79
C ALA A 22 -1.41 -2.69 3.95
N TRP A 23 -0.71 -3.35 3.04
CA TRP A 23 -1.28 -4.46 2.26
C TRP A 23 -1.66 -5.65 3.14
N PHE A 24 -0.80 -6.07 4.07
CA PHE A 24 -1.08 -7.17 4.99
C PHE A 24 -2.31 -6.88 5.86
N GLY A 25 -2.39 -5.67 6.42
CA GLY A 25 -3.55 -5.23 7.19
C GLY A 25 -4.84 -5.24 6.36
N TRP A 26 -4.79 -4.76 5.11
CA TRP A 26 -5.92 -4.86 4.19
C TRP A 26 -6.29 -6.31 3.86
N HIS A 27 -5.31 -7.18 3.67
CA HIS A 27 -5.58 -8.59 3.35
C HIS A 27 -6.31 -9.31 4.48
N GLU A 28 -5.83 -9.17 5.70
CA GLU A 28 -6.43 -9.80 6.88
C GLU A 28 -7.78 -9.17 7.25
N LEU A 29 -7.85 -7.84 7.37
CA LEU A 29 -9.09 -7.16 7.78
C LEU A 29 -10.12 -7.16 6.65
N GLY A 30 -9.70 -6.88 5.42
CA GLY A 30 -10.57 -6.80 4.26
C GLY A 30 -11.19 -8.15 3.92
N SER A 31 -10.46 -9.26 4.03
CA SER A 31 -11.03 -10.60 3.84
C SER A 31 -12.06 -10.92 4.92
N GLN A 32 -11.77 -10.66 6.19
CA GLN A 32 -12.71 -10.88 7.28
C GLN A 32 -13.99 -10.05 7.08
N LEU A 33 -13.85 -8.76 6.79
CA LEU A 33 -14.99 -7.87 6.53
C LEU A 33 -15.82 -8.31 5.31
N ALA A 34 -15.16 -8.64 4.19
CA ALA A 34 -15.86 -9.05 2.97
C ALA A 34 -16.62 -10.37 3.12
N PHE A 35 -16.03 -11.37 3.79
CA PHE A 35 -16.60 -12.72 3.83
C PHE A 35 -17.49 -12.99 5.04
N THR A 36 -17.16 -12.43 6.21
CA THR A 36 -17.88 -12.76 7.47
C THR A 36 -18.80 -11.65 7.97
N ARG A 37 -18.49 -10.38 7.71
CA ARG A 37 -19.23 -9.25 8.32
C ARG A 37 -19.96 -8.34 7.34
N CYS A 38 -19.77 -8.50 6.03
CA CYS A 38 -20.29 -7.55 5.04
C CYS A 38 -21.81 -7.38 5.08
N GLY A 39 -22.57 -8.46 5.34
CA GLY A 39 -24.03 -8.37 5.47
C GLY A 39 -24.53 -7.71 6.75
N ALA A 40 -23.68 -7.55 7.77
CA ALA A 40 -24.05 -6.88 9.02
C ALA A 40 -23.58 -5.42 9.06
N THR A 41 -22.45 -5.11 8.41
CA THR A 41 -21.82 -3.78 8.46
C THR A 41 -21.93 -2.99 7.15
N GLY A 42 -22.41 -3.63 6.07
CA GLY A 42 -22.41 -3.08 4.71
C GLY A 42 -21.00 -2.93 4.11
N ALA A 43 -20.94 -2.40 2.88
CA ALA A 43 -19.70 -2.17 2.13
C ALA A 43 -18.87 -0.96 2.62
N VAL A 44 -19.44 -0.07 3.45
CA VAL A 44 -18.79 1.21 3.81
C VAL A 44 -17.49 1.02 4.61
N PRO A 45 -17.43 0.22 5.68
CA PRO A 45 -16.18 0.05 6.44
C PRO A 45 -15.08 -0.60 5.59
N LEU A 46 -15.47 -1.51 4.70
CA LEU A 46 -14.57 -2.15 3.74
C LEU A 46 -13.92 -1.10 2.80
N LEU A 47 -14.72 -0.19 2.24
CA LEU A 47 -14.22 0.90 1.40
C LEU A 47 -13.27 1.85 2.16
N LEU A 48 -13.59 2.19 3.40
CA LEU A 48 -12.76 3.08 4.22
C LEU A 48 -11.38 2.49 4.52
N ILE A 49 -11.32 1.20 4.85
CA ILE A 49 -10.04 0.51 5.14
C ILE A 49 -9.23 0.37 3.85
N ALA A 50 -9.87 0.04 2.72
CA ALA A 50 -9.20 -0.01 1.42
C ALA A 50 -8.59 1.35 1.06
N LEU A 51 -9.35 2.44 1.24
CA LEU A 51 -8.89 3.80 0.97
C LEU A 51 -7.71 4.17 1.87
N LEU A 52 -7.76 3.84 3.17
CA LEU A 52 -6.67 4.08 4.10
C LEU A 52 -5.40 3.33 3.69
N ALA A 53 -5.52 2.07 3.30
CA ALA A 53 -4.38 1.27 2.85
C ALA A 53 -3.78 1.82 1.53
N LEU A 54 -4.62 2.24 0.58
CA LEU A 54 -4.17 2.92 -0.64
C LEU A 54 -3.47 4.24 -0.37
N LEU A 55 -3.97 5.04 0.59
CA LEU A 55 -3.30 6.29 1.01
C LEU A 55 -1.92 6.00 1.59
N LEU A 56 -1.80 5.01 2.48
CA LEU A 56 -0.51 4.60 3.05
C LEU A 56 0.47 4.16 1.97
N ILE A 57 0.04 3.31 1.03
CA ILE A 57 0.86 2.90 -0.11
C ILE A 57 1.22 4.10 -1.00
N GLY A 58 0.29 5.03 -1.21
CA GLY A 58 0.51 6.27 -1.96
C GLY A 58 1.59 7.15 -1.35
N THR A 59 1.68 7.24 -0.02
CA THR A 59 2.80 7.95 0.64
C THR A 59 4.14 7.29 0.36
N GLY A 60 4.20 5.95 0.40
CA GLY A 60 5.40 5.19 0.04
C GLY A 60 5.80 5.41 -1.42
N PHE A 61 4.82 5.34 -2.34
CA PHE A 61 5.04 5.62 -3.76
C PHE A 61 5.58 7.04 -3.99
N ALA A 62 4.97 8.06 -3.37
CA ALA A 62 5.40 9.45 -3.53
C ALA A 62 6.81 9.69 -2.99
N LEU A 63 7.16 9.08 -1.84
CA LEU A 63 8.51 9.16 -1.27
C LEU A 63 9.53 8.47 -2.19
N SER A 64 9.26 7.25 -2.63
CA SER A 64 10.11 6.52 -3.57
C SER A 64 10.24 7.26 -4.91
N TRP A 65 9.18 7.87 -5.41
CA TRP A 65 9.21 8.70 -6.62
C TRP A 65 10.13 9.89 -6.46
N ARG A 66 10.02 10.59 -5.32
CA ARG A 66 10.87 11.75 -5.01
C ARG A 66 12.35 11.37 -4.92
N VAL A 67 12.66 10.24 -4.27
CA VAL A 67 14.04 9.73 -4.18
C VAL A 67 14.56 9.28 -5.55
N TRP A 68 13.73 8.65 -6.37
CA TRP A 68 14.12 8.27 -7.73
C TRP A 68 14.43 9.49 -8.61
N ARG A 69 13.64 10.56 -8.51
CA ARG A 69 13.81 11.81 -9.27
C ARG A 69 14.98 12.67 -8.79
N HIS A 70 15.23 12.74 -7.48
CA HIS A 70 16.17 13.71 -6.89
C HIS A 70 17.36 13.08 -6.13
N GLY A 71 17.40 11.76 -5.96
CA GLY A 71 18.48 11.05 -5.26
C GLY A 71 19.59 10.61 -6.21
N ALA A 72 20.69 11.35 -6.24
CA ALA A 72 22.00 10.92 -6.75
C ALA A 72 22.72 10.20 -5.59
N PRO A 73 22.89 8.85 -5.55
CA PRO A 73 23.68 7.97 -6.45
C PRO A 73 22.97 6.64 -6.84
N ASP A 74 23.58 5.80 -7.69
CA ASP A 74 22.96 4.61 -8.32
C ASP A 74 22.27 3.65 -7.35
N GLY A 75 22.90 3.34 -6.20
CA GLY A 75 22.32 2.42 -5.22
C GLY A 75 21.00 2.91 -4.58
N HIS A 76 20.77 4.23 -4.52
CA HIS A 76 19.55 4.80 -3.96
C HIS A 76 18.41 4.80 -4.99
N ARG A 77 18.75 4.96 -6.28
CA ARG A 77 17.78 4.84 -7.38
C ARG A 77 17.21 3.43 -7.50
N PHE A 78 18.04 2.40 -7.32
CA PHE A 78 17.58 1.02 -7.32
C PHE A 78 16.56 0.74 -6.20
N ALA A 79 16.88 1.14 -4.97
CA ALA A 79 15.96 0.99 -3.84
C ALA A 79 14.66 1.78 -4.05
N ALA A 80 14.74 2.98 -4.62
CA ALA A 80 13.58 3.78 -4.96
C ALA A 80 12.71 3.13 -6.05
N MET A 81 13.32 2.53 -7.06
CA MET A 81 12.63 1.82 -8.13
C MET A 81 11.93 0.55 -7.63
N LEU A 82 12.57 -0.20 -6.73
CA LEU A 82 11.92 -1.30 -6.01
C LEU A 82 10.72 -0.83 -5.20
N GLY A 83 10.86 0.29 -4.48
CA GLY A 83 9.75 0.88 -3.71
C GLY A 83 8.58 1.28 -4.60
N LEU A 84 8.84 1.93 -5.74
CA LEU A 84 7.81 2.27 -6.73
C LEU A 84 7.09 1.03 -7.27
N GLY A 85 7.85 0.01 -7.68
CA GLY A 85 7.30 -1.24 -8.20
C GLY A 85 6.45 -1.98 -7.17
N ALA A 86 6.96 -2.12 -5.94
CA ALA A 86 6.23 -2.77 -4.85
C ALA A 86 4.97 -2.01 -4.45
N SER A 87 5.04 -0.68 -4.31
CA SER A 87 3.86 0.14 -4.02
C SER A 87 2.81 0.01 -5.13
N GLY A 88 3.22 0.02 -6.40
CA GLY A 88 2.31 -0.21 -7.53
C GLY A 88 1.63 -1.58 -7.47
N LEU A 89 2.42 -2.63 -7.19
CA LEU A 89 1.91 -4.00 -7.06
C LEU A 89 0.92 -4.14 -5.89
N PHE A 90 1.23 -3.56 -4.73
CA PHE A 90 0.34 -3.59 -3.57
C PHE A 90 -0.95 -2.81 -3.83
N ALA A 91 -0.86 -1.60 -4.40
CA ALA A 91 -2.04 -0.82 -4.77
C ALA A 91 -2.94 -1.60 -5.74
N PHE A 92 -2.35 -2.20 -6.77
CA PHE A 92 -3.06 -3.04 -7.73
C PHE A 92 -3.75 -4.23 -7.04
N ALA A 93 -3.03 -4.93 -6.16
CA ALA A 93 -3.59 -6.05 -5.40
C ALA A 93 -4.77 -5.61 -4.51
N ILE A 94 -4.69 -4.44 -3.86
CA ILE A 94 -5.80 -3.91 -3.04
C ILE A 94 -7.01 -3.61 -3.92
N VAL A 95 -6.83 -2.99 -5.08
CA VAL A 95 -7.94 -2.68 -6.01
C VAL A 95 -8.63 -3.96 -6.47
N LEU A 96 -7.87 -5.00 -6.84
CA LEU A 96 -8.45 -6.29 -7.23
C LEU A 96 -9.23 -6.95 -6.08
N GLN A 97 -8.65 -6.96 -4.87
CA GLN A 97 -9.31 -7.51 -3.68
C GLN A 97 -10.59 -6.73 -3.33
N LEU A 98 -10.56 -5.40 -3.41
CA LEU A 98 -11.73 -4.55 -3.17
C LEU A 98 -12.82 -4.78 -4.21
N THR A 99 -12.44 -4.86 -5.49
CA THR A 99 -13.39 -5.13 -6.57
C THR A 99 -14.06 -6.49 -6.38
N GLY A 100 -13.27 -7.51 -6.05
CA GLY A 100 -13.79 -8.83 -5.70
C GLY A 100 -14.76 -8.78 -4.51
N ALA A 101 -14.43 -8.03 -3.46
CA ALA A 101 -15.28 -7.85 -2.29
C ALA A 101 -16.61 -7.14 -2.61
N LEU A 102 -16.60 -6.12 -3.47
CA LEU A 102 -17.81 -5.36 -3.85
C LEU A 102 -18.76 -6.16 -4.75
N LEU A 103 -18.26 -7.15 -5.48
CA LEU A 103 -19.07 -8.05 -6.30
C LEU A 103 -19.89 -9.06 -5.45
N LEU A 104 -19.60 -9.19 -4.15
CA LEU A 104 -20.40 -10.06 -3.29
C LEU A 104 -21.79 -9.43 -3.03
N PRO A 105 -22.89 -10.12 -3.39
CA PRO A 105 -24.26 -9.60 -3.23
C PRO A 105 -24.61 -9.25 -1.77
N ARG A 106 -23.94 -9.92 -0.83
CA ARG A 106 -24.12 -9.81 0.62
C ARG A 106 -23.75 -8.44 1.18
N CYS A 107 -22.98 -7.63 0.44
CA CYS A 107 -22.48 -6.34 0.90
C CYS A 107 -23.44 -5.17 0.62
N TRP A 108 -24.50 -5.39 -0.15
CA TRP A 108 -25.45 -4.37 -0.62
C TRP A 108 -26.88 -4.59 -0.10
N GLY A 109 -27.08 -5.61 0.74
CA GLY A 109 -28.37 -5.99 1.34
C GLY A 109 -28.54 -5.42 2.73
#